data_AF-A0A3D5WSK2-F1
#
_entry.id   AF-A0A3D5WSK2-F1
#
_cell.length_a   1.000
_cell.length_b   1.000
_cell.length_c   1.000
_cell.angle_alpha   90.00
_cell.angle_beta   90.00
_cell.angle_gamma   90.00
#
_symmetry.space_group_name_H-M   'P 1'
#
loop_
_entity.id
_entity.type
_entity.pdbx_description
1 polymer ?
#
loop_
_entity_poly.entity_id
_entity_poly.type
_entity_poly.pdbx_seq_one_letter_code
_entity_poly.pdbx_strand_id
1 'polypeptide(L)'
;MKIGIVGYGNLGRAAEINAKNLGYEITGIFSRRNVTSPFKTKVFDFKNFESFDTETDIMLLCGGSKTNLREQSRIVAKRFNTADTFDTHAEIAEHIKELDDIQQKRRGVSITAAGWDPGIFSVARVAFCAFLFEEPYTIWGRGASQGHGEAVRSISGVKNAVQYTVPKEKVVDMILSGEKPLNTPESLHTREVYVVKENGADEKEIENKIKNTVYYFKGYETSVRFIDENEFEKNHKSLAHGGRVAATSSGAKLDFSIALQSNPDFTAKILLTYARAAVKMNKDGVIGGLSVLDVPPKYLCHDDDFLRFL
;
A
#
# COMPACT_ATOMS: atom_id res chain seq x y z
N MET A 1 -20.96 10.71 0.53
CA MET A 1 -20.56 9.29 0.46
C MET A 1 -20.48 8.77 1.89
N LYS A 2 -21.13 7.64 2.16
CA LYS A 2 -21.13 6.93 3.44
C LYS A 2 -20.13 5.79 3.38
N ILE A 3 -19.14 5.77 4.26
CA ILE A 3 -18.07 4.77 4.25
C ILE A 3 -17.99 4.01 5.58
N GLY A 4 -17.64 2.74 5.52
CA GLY A 4 -17.15 1.99 6.68
C GLY A 4 -15.64 1.74 6.57
N ILE A 5 -14.97 1.58 7.71
CA ILE A 5 -13.51 1.31 7.75
C ILE A 5 -13.27 -0.01 8.47
N VAL A 6 -12.60 -0.96 7.82
CA VAL A 6 -12.23 -2.26 8.39
C VAL A 6 -10.73 -2.29 8.64
N GLY A 7 -10.33 -2.46 9.90
CA GLY A 7 -8.94 -2.39 10.33
C GLY A 7 -8.53 -0.95 10.67
N TYR A 8 -8.03 -0.77 11.89
CA TYR A 8 -7.71 0.56 12.41
C TYR A 8 -6.25 0.64 12.88
N GLY A 9 -5.35 0.36 11.93
CA GLY A 9 -3.91 0.63 12.03
C GLY A 9 -3.54 2.00 11.48
N ASN A 10 -2.31 2.18 11.00
CA ASN A 10 -1.86 3.45 10.42
C ASN A 10 -2.72 3.87 9.22
N LEU A 11 -3.04 2.93 8.31
CA LEU A 11 -3.87 3.20 7.14
C LEU A 11 -5.32 3.54 7.52
N GLY A 12 -5.94 2.77 8.42
CA GLY A 12 -7.33 3.02 8.85
C GLY A 12 -7.51 4.36 9.57
N ARG A 13 -6.53 4.75 10.41
CA ARG A 13 -6.51 6.08 11.04
C ARG A 13 -6.36 7.19 10.00
N ALA A 14 -5.44 7.03 9.04
CA ALA A 14 -5.26 7.99 7.96
C ALA A 14 -6.49 8.09 7.06
N ALA A 15 -7.16 6.97 6.78
CA ALA A 15 -8.41 6.92 6.02
C ALA A 15 -9.53 7.67 6.74
N GLU A 16 -9.69 7.50 8.06
CA GLU A 16 -10.67 8.26 8.84
C GLU A 16 -10.41 9.77 8.78
N ILE A 17 -9.18 10.20 9.02
CA ILE A 17 -8.80 11.63 8.99
C ILE A 17 -9.11 12.23 7.61
N ASN A 18 -8.65 11.59 6.54
CA ASN A 18 -8.86 12.10 5.18
C ASN A 18 -10.34 12.06 4.76
N ALA A 19 -11.09 11.03 5.15
CA ALA A 19 -12.52 10.96 4.89
C ALA A 19 -13.28 12.11 5.58
N LYS A 20 -12.95 12.43 6.83
CA LYS A 20 -13.54 13.58 7.54
C LYS A 20 -13.22 14.91 6.85
N ASN A 21 -11.99 15.10 6.39
CA ASN A 21 -11.59 16.30 5.65
C ASN A 21 -12.35 16.45 4.31
N LEU A 22 -12.72 15.32 3.68
CA LEU A 22 -13.54 15.29 2.47
C LEU A 22 -15.06 15.43 2.76
N GLY A 23 -15.46 15.53 4.02
CA GLY A 23 -16.88 15.60 4.41
C GLY A 23 -17.64 14.28 4.25
N TYR A 24 -16.94 13.13 4.23
CA TYR A 24 -17.59 11.83 4.15
C TYR A 24 -18.18 11.42 5.52
N GLU A 25 -19.33 10.76 5.47
CA GLU A 25 -19.95 10.16 6.64
C GLU A 25 -19.30 8.80 6.91
N ILE A 26 -18.88 8.56 8.15
CA ILE A 26 -18.25 7.30 8.54
C ILE A 26 -19.25 6.50 9.39
N THR A 27 -19.78 5.43 8.82
CA THR A 27 -20.87 4.62 9.39
C THR A 27 -20.40 3.69 10.50
N GLY A 28 -19.11 3.32 10.48
CA GLY A 28 -18.49 2.53 11.54
C GLY A 28 -17.02 2.20 11.27
N ILE A 29 -16.28 1.97 12.34
CA ILE A 29 -14.93 1.39 12.30
C ILE A 29 -15.02 -0.03 12.85
N PHE A 30 -14.52 -1.02 12.10
CA PHE A 30 -14.51 -2.43 12.50
C PHE A 30 -13.09 -2.85 12.82
N SER A 31 -12.86 -3.33 14.04
CA SER A 31 -11.54 -3.71 14.50
C SER A 31 -11.59 -5.01 15.29
N ARG A 32 -10.53 -5.82 15.19
CA ARG A 32 -10.31 -7.01 16.04
C ARG A 32 -9.65 -6.67 17.37
N ARG A 33 -9.09 -5.45 17.48
CA ARG A 33 -8.44 -4.91 18.67
C ARG A 33 -9.31 -3.82 19.26
N ASN A 34 -9.23 -3.63 20.57
CA ASN A 34 -9.79 -2.45 21.21
C ASN A 34 -9.03 -1.20 20.71
N VAL A 35 -9.74 -0.30 20.04
CA VAL A 35 -9.18 0.93 19.44
C VAL A 35 -10.14 2.08 19.70
N THR A 36 -9.60 3.30 19.70
CA THR A 36 -10.40 4.52 19.89
C THR A 36 -10.18 5.45 18.71
N SER A 37 -11.29 5.92 18.14
CA SER A 37 -11.27 6.97 17.12
C SER A 37 -11.08 8.34 17.78
N PRO A 38 -10.16 9.19 17.28
CA PRO A 38 -10.03 10.55 17.78
C PRO A 38 -11.24 11.43 17.43
N PHE A 39 -12.07 11.01 16.47
CA PHE A 39 -13.30 11.70 16.08
C PHE A 39 -14.56 11.13 16.74
N LYS A 40 -14.39 10.22 17.73
CA LYS A 40 -15.49 9.53 18.42
C LYS A 40 -16.41 8.74 17.47
N THR A 41 -15.90 8.34 16.30
CA THR A 41 -16.61 7.42 15.41
C THR A 41 -16.84 6.09 16.13
N LYS A 42 -18.04 5.52 15.97
CA LYS A 42 -18.40 4.27 16.62
C LYS A 42 -17.51 3.13 16.14
N VAL A 43 -16.89 2.45 17.10
CA VAL A 43 -16.04 1.27 16.85
C VAL A 43 -16.83 0.01 17.18
N PHE A 44 -16.83 -0.94 16.26
CA PHE A 44 -17.45 -2.25 16.38
C PHE A 44 -16.38 -3.34 16.39
N ASP A 45 -16.65 -4.43 17.12
CA ASP A 45 -15.87 -5.65 16.95
C ASP A 45 -16.14 -6.22 15.55
N PHE A 46 -15.07 -6.53 14.81
CA PHE A 46 -15.17 -7.16 13.49
C PHE A 46 -15.95 -8.48 13.52
N LYS A 47 -15.94 -9.22 14.64
CA LYS A 47 -16.74 -10.45 14.82
C LYS A 47 -18.24 -10.21 14.64
N ASN A 48 -18.71 -9.00 14.90
CA ASN A 48 -20.12 -8.64 14.78
C ASN A 48 -20.47 -8.05 13.41
N PHE A 49 -19.53 -8.09 12.44
CA PHE A 49 -19.72 -7.46 11.13
C PHE A 49 -20.96 -7.95 10.38
N GLU A 50 -21.30 -9.24 10.48
CA GLU A 50 -22.49 -9.80 9.80
C GLU A 50 -23.82 -9.18 10.26
N SER A 51 -23.86 -8.65 11.49
CA SER A 51 -25.05 -7.97 12.04
C SER A 51 -25.14 -6.49 11.66
N PHE A 52 -24.11 -5.93 11.02
CA PHE A 52 -24.09 -4.52 10.66
C PHE A 52 -25.02 -4.23 9.48
N ASP A 53 -26.04 -3.40 9.68
CA ASP A 53 -27.09 -3.12 8.70
C ASP A 53 -27.30 -1.61 8.47
N THR A 54 -26.21 -0.84 8.53
CA THR A 54 -26.27 0.60 8.24
C THR A 54 -25.99 0.86 6.77
N GLU A 55 -26.82 1.70 6.15
CA GLU A 55 -26.64 2.17 4.77
C GLU A 55 -25.21 2.72 4.58
N THR A 56 -24.41 2.01 3.79
CA THR A 56 -22.99 2.29 3.56
C THR A 56 -22.70 2.09 2.09
N ASP A 57 -22.18 3.13 1.42
CA ASP A 57 -21.89 3.09 -0.02
C ASP A 57 -20.73 2.13 -0.33
N ILE A 58 -19.69 2.13 0.52
CA ILE A 58 -18.45 1.37 0.34
C ILE A 58 -17.69 1.13 1.64
N MET A 59 -17.02 -0.01 1.75
CA MET A 59 -16.15 -0.38 2.86
C MET A 59 -14.68 -0.26 2.46
N LEU A 60 -13.91 0.53 3.21
CA LEU A 60 -12.46 0.64 3.07
C LEU A 60 -11.79 -0.45 3.91
N LEU A 61 -10.98 -1.30 3.29
CA LEU A 61 -10.30 -2.39 3.96
C LEU A 61 -8.84 -2.01 4.16
N CYS A 62 -8.51 -1.67 5.40
CA CYS A 62 -7.23 -1.11 5.82
C CYS A 62 -6.40 -2.09 6.68
N GLY A 63 -6.65 -3.39 6.51
CA GLY A 63 -5.86 -4.48 7.11
C GLY A 63 -4.52 -4.70 6.38
N GLY A 64 -3.61 -5.47 6.99
CA GLY A 64 -2.36 -5.85 6.34
C GLY A 64 -2.51 -7.10 5.46
N SER A 65 -1.96 -7.07 4.24
CA SER A 65 -2.09 -8.12 3.23
C SER A 65 -1.65 -9.50 3.71
N LYS A 66 -0.48 -9.59 4.34
CA LYS A 66 0.11 -10.84 4.83
C LYS A 66 -0.74 -11.55 5.90
N THR A 67 -1.57 -10.81 6.63
CA THR A 67 -2.24 -11.37 7.81
C THR A 67 -3.68 -11.77 7.52
N ASN A 68 -4.52 -10.84 7.06
CA ASN A 68 -5.98 -11.06 7.04
C ASN A 68 -6.71 -10.28 5.95
N LEU A 69 -6.06 -9.39 5.19
CA LEU A 69 -6.77 -8.49 4.28
C LEU A 69 -7.58 -9.29 3.25
N ARG A 70 -6.96 -10.26 2.57
CA ARG A 70 -7.62 -11.10 1.57
C ARG A 70 -8.86 -11.82 2.11
N GLU A 71 -8.76 -12.41 3.30
CA GLU A 71 -9.91 -13.05 3.96
C GLU A 71 -11.00 -12.04 4.33
N GLN A 72 -10.63 -10.91 4.95
CA GLN A 72 -11.56 -9.85 5.33
C GLN A 72 -12.24 -9.25 4.09
N SER A 73 -11.54 -9.08 2.97
CA SER A 73 -12.12 -8.61 1.73
C SER A 73 -13.20 -9.55 1.23
N ARG A 74 -12.98 -10.87 1.25
CA ARG A 74 -14.02 -11.85 0.87
C ARG A 74 -15.24 -11.81 1.78
N ILE A 75 -15.05 -11.63 3.09
CA ILE A 75 -16.16 -11.54 4.06
C ILE A 75 -16.98 -10.28 3.80
N VAL A 76 -16.32 -9.14 3.65
CA VAL A 76 -16.96 -7.83 3.53
C VAL A 76 -17.61 -7.62 2.14
N ALA A 77 -16.95 -8.08 1.06
CA ALA A 77 -17.43 -7.94 -0.32
C ALA A 77 -18.74 -8.67 -0.59
N LYS A 78 -19.09 -9.69 0.22
CA LYS A 78 -20.39 -10.38 0.14
C LYS A 78 -21.58 -9.46 0.45
N ARG A 79 -21.34 -8.33 1.11
CA ARG A 79 -22.40 -7.41 1.56
C ARG A 79 -22.24 -6.00 1.00
N PHE A 80 -21.00 -5.54 0.80
CA PHE A 80 -20.74 -4.15 0.41
C PHE A 80 -19.83 -4.03 -0.81
N ASN A 81 -19.87 -2.86 -1.46
CA ASN A 81 -18.78 -2.46 -2.33
C ASN A 81 -17.52 -2.33 -1.46
N THR A 82 -16.34 -2.62 -2.00
CA THR A 82 -15.10 -2.53 -1.22
C THR A 82 -14.00 -1.79 -1.98
N ALA A 83 -13.11 -1.17 -1.23
CA ALA A 83 -11.82 -0.73 -1.73
C ALA A 83 -10.73 -1.21 -0.77
N ASP A 84 -9.63 -1.76 -1.30
CA ASP A 84 -8.50 -2.23 -0.49
C ASP A 84 -7.14 -1.92 -1.11
N THR A 85 -6.08 -2.13 -0.32
CA THR A 85 -4.69 -1.88 -0.71
C THR A 85 -3.87 -3.17 -0.70
N PHE A 86 -4.46 -4.29 -1.14
CA PHE A 86 -3.74 -5.57 -1.17
C PHE A 86 -2.47 -5.46 -2.03
N ASP A 87 -1.32 -5.78 -1.43
CA ASP A 87 0.02 -5.48 -1.96
C ASP A 87 0.88 -6.72 -2.21
N THR A 88 0.32 -7.92 -2.08
CA THR A 88 1.06 -9.16 -2.38
C THR A 88 1.03 -9.43 -3.88
N HIS A 89 1.97 -8.83 -4.62
CA HIS A 89 2.01 -8.85 -6.10
C HIS A 89 1.81 -10.22 -6.74
N ALA A 90 2.40 -11.28 -6.18
CA ALA A 90 2.28 -12.64 -6.70
C ALA A 90 0.85 -13.23 -6.61
N GLU A 91 0.00 -12.67 -5.73
CA GLU A 91 -1.35 -13.15 -5.44
C GLU A 91 -2.45 -12.18 -5.90
N ILE A 92 -2.09 -11.00 -6.45
CA ILE A 92 -3.07 -9.97 -6.84
C ILE A 92 -4.10 -10.51 -7.83
N ALA A 93 -3.67 -11.29 -8.83
CA ALA A 93 -4.58 -11.84 -9.84
C ALA A 93 -5.62 -12.78 -9.24
N GLU A 94 -5.22 -13.59 -8.27
CA GLU A 94 -6.12 -14.52 -7.57
C GLU A 94 -7.10 -13.74 -6.67
N HIS A 95 -6.61 -12.73 -5.96
CA HIS A 95 -7.43 -11.86 -5.11
C HIS A 95 -8.48 -11.07 -5.93
N ILE A 96 -8.11 -10.55 -7.12
CA ILE A 96 -9.06 -9.91 -8.05
C ILE A 96 -10.16 -10.90 -8.43
N LYS A 97 -9.79 -12.12 -8.82
CA LYS A 97 -10.75 -13.16 -9.24
C LYS A 97 -11.73 -13.53 -8.12
N GLU A 98 -11.23 -13.70 -6.89
CA GLU A 98 -12.08 -13.98 -5.73
C GLU A 98 -13.10 -12.86 -5.46
N LEU A 99 -12.66 -11.60 -5.59
CA LEU A 99 -13.53 -10.44 -5.46
C LEU A 99 -14.55 -10.38 -6.60
N ASP A 100 -14.14 -10.71 -7.82
CA ASP A 100 -15.03 -10.75 -8.98
C ASP A 100 -16.13 -11.79 -8.82
N ASP A 101 -15.79 -13.03 -8.48
CA ASP A 101 -16.74 -14.11 -8.23
C ASP A 101 -17.82 -13.73 -7.19
N ILE A 102 -17.46 -12.90 -6.21
CA ILE A 102 -18.38 -12.38 -5.18
C ILE A 102 -19.23 -11.24 -5.75
N GLN A 103 -18.59 -10.24 -6.38
CA GLN A 103 -19.25 -9.01 -6.78
C GLN A 103 -20.15 -9.18 -8.01
N GLN A 104 -19.85 -10.13 -8.91
CA GLN A 104 -20.75 -10.51 -10.00
C GLN A 104 -22.10 -11.00 -9.47
N LYS A 105 -22.09 -11.84 -8.42
CA LYS A 105 -23.31 -12.36 -7.79
C LYS A 105 -24.08 -11.29 -7.03
N ARG A 106 -23.38 -10.39 -6.34
CA ARG A 106 -23.98 -9.30 -5.56
C ARG A 106 -24.41 -8.11 -6.44
N ARG A 107 -23.90 -8.01 -7.67
CA ARG A 107 -24.01 -6.85 -8.56
C ARG A 107 -23.37 -5.57 -7.99
N GLY A 108 -22.16 -5.71 -7.45
CA GLY A 108 -21.42 -4.61 -6.85
C GLY A 108 -20.02 -4.43 -7.42
N VAL A 109 -19.21 -3.58 -6.79
CA VAL A 109 -17.82 -3.31 -7.20
C VAL A 109 -16.87 -3.46 -6.02
N SER A 110 -15.77 -4.17 -6.25
CA SER A 110 -14.61 -4.21 -5.37
C SER A 110 -13.39 -3.73 -6.13
N ILE A 111 -12.70 -2.69 -5.65
CA ILE A 111 -11.41 -2.25 -6.20
C ILE A 111 -10.29 -2.67 -5.26
N THR A 112 -9.32 -3.43 -5.76
CA THR A 112 -8.12 -3.83 -5.01
C THR A 112 -6.88 -3.11 -5.51
N ALA A 113 -5.78 -3.23 -4.76
CA ALA A 113 -4.48 -2.69 -5.08
C ALA A 113 -4.48 -1.15 -5.22
N ALA A 114 -5.35 -0.47 -4.47
CA ALA A 114 -5.53 0.99 -4.49
C ALA A 114 -4.54 1.72 -3.57
N GLY A 115 -3.24 1.42 -3.72
CA GLY A 115 -2.14 2.09 -3.02
C GLY A 115 -1.30 2.96 -3.94
N TRP A 116 -0.04 3.21 -3.56
CA TRP A 116 0.92 3.81 -4.48
C TRP A 116 1.66 2.74 -5.29
N ASP A 117 2.11 1.65 -4.66
CA ASP A 117 2.63 0.44 -5.32
C ASP A 117 2.26 -0.82 -4.52
N PRO A 118 1.38 -1.70 -5.02
CA PRO A 118 0.66 -1.57 -6.29
C PRO A 118 -0.33 -0.39 -6.25
N GLY A 119 -0.62 0.17 -7.42
CA GLY A 119 -1.50 1.33 -7.53
C GLY A 119 -1.09 2.29 -8.63
N ILE A 120 -0.87 3.57 -8.29
CA ILE A 120 -0.47 4.58 -9.28
C ILE A 120 0.86 4.25 -9.97
N PHE A 121 1.77 3.53 -9.32
CA PHE A 121 2.97 2.99 -9.99
C PHE A 121 2.62 1.92 -11.01
N SER A 122 1.61 1.08 -10.75
CA SER A 122 1.11 0.11 -11.74
C SER A 122 0.53 0.82 -12.96
N VAL A 123 -0.24 1.88 -12.75
CA VAL A 123 -0.78 2.72 -13.85
C VAL A 123 0.36 3.33 -14.66
N ALA A 124 1.36 3.92 -13.99
CA ALA A 124 2.53 4.49 -14.66
C ALA A 124 3.29 3.42 -15.46
N ARG A 125 3.51 2.23 -14.87
CA ARG A 125 4.20 1.14 -15.56
C ARG A 125 3.49 0.72 -16.85
N VAL A 126 2.17 0.52 -16.78
CA VAL A 126 1.36 0.16 -17.96
C VAL A 126 1.41 1.26 -19.01
N ALA A 127 1.27 2.53 -18.62
CA ALA A 127 1.37 3.66 -19.54
C ALA A 127 2.74 3.73 -20.21
N PHE A 128 3.82 3.51 -19.45
CA PHE A 128 5.18 3.60 -19.98
C PHE A 128 5.44 2.45 -20.97
N CYS A 129 5.03 1.22 -20.63
CA CYS A 129 5.08 0.10 -21.56
C CYS A 129 4.29 0.40 -22.85
N ALA A 130 3.10 1.02 -22.73
CA ALA A 130 2.25 1.29 -23.88
C ALA A 130 2.79 2.40 -24.80
N PHE A 131 3.42 3.43 -24.24
CA PHE A 131 3.86 4.60 -25.01
C PHE A 131 5.32 4.55 -25.45
N LEU A 132 6.20 3.91 -24.66
CA LEU A 132 7.62 3.77 -25.00
C LEU A 132 7.98 2.39 -25.56
N PHE A 133 7.07 1.42 -25.47
CA PHE A 133 7.31 0.02 -25.85
C PHE A 133 8.53 -0.59 -25.13
N GLU A 134 8.78 -0.15 -23.90
CA GLU A 134 9.90 -0.59 -23.05
C GLU A 134 9.40 -0.93 -21.65
N GLU A 135 10.04 -1.91 -21.02
CA GLU A 135 9.78 -2.23 -19.62
C GLU A 135 10.39 -1.14 -18.71
N PRO A 136 9.59 -0.50 -17.84
CA PRO A 136 10.09 0.52 -16.94
C PRO A 136 10.78 -0.09 -15.71
N TYR A 137 11.76 0.65 -15.19
CA TYR A 137 12.35 0.39 -13.89
C TYR A 137 11.43 0.90 -12.79
N THR A 138 11.25 0.09 -11.74
CA THR A 138 10.60 0.54 -10.51
C THR A 138 11.63 0.63 -9.39
N ILE A 139 11.72 1.81 -8.80
CA ILE A 139 12.71 2.16 -7.80
C ILE A 139 11.97 2.61 -6.54
N TRP A 140 12.22 1.99 -5.40
CA TRP A 140 11.57 2.29 -4.13
C TRP A 140 12.52 2.97 -3.16
N GLY A 141 11.98 3.97 -2.46
CA GLY A 141 12.65 4.66 -1.37
C GLY A 141 13.41 5.93 -1.77
N ARG A 142 14.24 6.48 -0.88
CA ARG A 142 14.49 5.97 0.49
C ARG A 142 13.20 5.98 1.33
N GLY A 143 12.86 4.84 1.93
CA GLY A 143 11.58 4.70 2.63
C GLY A 143 11.53 3.52 3.59
N ALA A 144 10.79 3.70 4.68
CA ALA A 144 10.61 2.64 5.68
C ALA A 144 9.60 1.59 5.21
N SER A 145 10.02 0.31 5.15
CA SER A 145 9.11 -0.77 4.78
C SER A 145 8.51 -1.44 6.02
N GLN A 146 7.19 -1.37 6.17
CA GLN A 146 6.48 -1.96 7.30
C GLN A 146 6.66 -3.48 7.37
N GLY A 147 6.49 -4.19 6.25
CA GLY A 147 6.59 -5.65 6.19
C GLY A 147 8.01 -6.16 6.48
N HIS A 148 9.06 -5.50 5.97
CA HIS A 148 10.44 -5.88 6.28
C HIS A 148 10.78 -5.57 7.74
N GLY A 149 10.34 -4.41 8.26
CA GLY A 149 10.51 -4.10 9.68
C GLY A 149 9.82 -5.12 10.60
N GLU A 150 8.63 -5.60 10.22
CA GLU A 150 7.92 -6.64 10.95
C GLU A 150 8.66 -7.99 10.90
N ALA A 151 9.20 -8.36 9.75
CA ALA A 151 10.03 -9.55 9.63
C ALA A 151 11.26 -9.49 10.57
N VAL A 152 11.93 -8.34 10.67
CA VAL A 152 13.06 -8.17 11.60
C VAL A 152 12.61 -8.23 13.05
N ARG A 153 11.49 -7.58 13.41
CA ARG A 153 10.93 -7.63 14.77
C ARG A 153 10.47 -9.03 15.20
N SER A 154 10.24 -9.94 14.25
CA SER A 154 9.91 -11.33 14.56
C SER A 154 11.13 -12.19 14.94
N ILE A 155 12.34 -11.67 14.80
CA ILE A 155 13.57 -12.38 15.16
C ILE A 155 13.77 -12.31 16.68
N SER A 156 13.97 -13.46 17.31
CA SER A 156 14.28 -13.55 18.75
C SER A 156 15.47 -12.66 19.12
N GLY A 157 15.36 -11.92 20.23
CA GLY A 157 16.38 -10.97 20.68
C GLY A 157 16.25 -9.57 20.07
N VAL A 158 15.30 -9.34 19.16
CA VAL A 158 14.98 -8.01 18.63
C VAL A 158 13.81 -7.40 19.42
N LYS A 159 14.08 -6.32 20.15
CA LYS A 159 13.04 -5.55 20.86
C LYS A 159 12.24 -4.69 19.88
N ASN A 160 12.93 -4.01 18.96
CA ASN A 160 12.31 -3.18 17.95
C ASN A 160 13.23 -3.06 16.72
N ALA A 161 12.67 -2.74 15.56
CA ALA A 161 13.46 -2.52 14.35
C ALA A 161 12.70 -1.70 13.30
N VAL A 162 13.48 -1.02 12.46
CA VAL A 162 13.02 -0.42 11.21
C VAL A 162 13.94 -0.87 10.08
N GLN A 163 13.37 -1.04 8.89
CA GLN A 163 14.13 -1.30 7.67
C GLN A 163 13.82 -0.20 6.65
N TYR A 164 14.86 0.31 6.01
CA TYR A 164 14.77 1.22 4.87
C TYR A 164 15.22 0.51 3.60
N THR A 165 14.39 0.61 2.56
CA THR A 165 14.80 0.31 1.19
C THR A 165 15.36 1.59 0.60
N VAL A 166 16.57 1.52 0.03
CA VAL A 166 17.31 2.69 -0.46
C VAL A 166 17.70 2.46 -1.92
N PRO A 167 17.34 3.36 -2.84
CA PRO A 167 17.83 3.32 -4.22
C PRO A 167 19.35 3.41 -4.28
N LYS A 168 19.98 2.65 -5.18
CA LYS A 168 21.38 2.86 -5.53
C LYS A 168 21.46 4.04 -6.50
N GLU A 169 21.71 5.24 -5.99
CA GLU A 169 21.68 6.50 -6.78
C GLU A 169 22.43 6.40 -8.11
N LYS A 170 23.61 5.79 -8.14
CA LYS A 170 24.36 5.56 -9.41
C LYS A 170 23.57 4.77 -10.46
N VAL A 171 22.81 3.76 -10.03
CA VAL A 171 21.96 2.95 -10.92
C VAL A 171 20.74 3.75 -11.37
N VAL A 172 20.20 4.60 -10.50
CA VAL A 172 19.14 5.55 -10.86
C VAL A 172 19.63 6.51 -11.95
N ASP A 173 20.82 7.10 -11.78
CA ASP A 173 21.41 8.01 -12.76
C ASP A 173 21.62 7.33 -14.13
N MET A 174 22.10 6.08 -14.14
CA MET A 174 22.21 5.27 -15.36
C MET A 174 20.86 5.07 -16.07
N ILE A 175 19.80 4.73 -15.33
CA ILE A 175 18.46 4.57 -15.91
C ILE A 175 17.97 5.90 -16.52
N LEU A 176 18.20 6.99 -15.80
CA LEU A 176 17.79 8.33 -16.19
C LEU A 176 18.59 8.91 -17.36
N SER A 177 19.80 8.42 -17.62
CA SER A 177 20.63 8.73 -18.79
C SER A 177 20.31 7.86 -20.01
N GLY A 178 19.48 6.82 -19.84
CA GLY A 178 19.06 5.91 -20.90
C GLY A 178 19.87 4.61 -20.99
N GLU A 179 20.77 4.36 -20.03
CA GLU A 179 21.42 3.06 -19.89
C GLU A 179 20.42 2.02 -19.37
N LYS A 180 20.68 0.74 -19.68
CA LYS A 180 19.82 -0.39 -19.30
C LYS A 180 20.54 -1.33 -18.32
N PRO A 181 20.69 -0.95 -17.03
CA PRO A 181 21.27 -1.84 -16.04
C PRO A 181 20.36 -3.05 -15.76
N LEU A 182 20.87 -4.05 -15.04
CA LEU A 182 20.07 -5.21 -14.64
C LEU A 182 18.81 -4.75 -13.88
N ASN A 183 17.63 -5.15 -14.34
CA ASN A 183 16.34 -4.77 -13.74
C ASN A 183 15.87 -5.82 -12.72
N THR A 184 16.62 -5.95 -11.61
CA THR A 184 16.24 -6.80 -10.48
C THR A 184 16.15 -5.97 -9.21
N PRO A 185 15.21 -6.24 -8.28
CA PRO A 185 15.13 -5.48 -7.03
C PRO A 185 16.47 -5.33 -6.28
N GLU A 186 17.30 -6.38 -6.27
CA GLU A 186 18.61 -6.44 -5.60
C GLU A 186 19.68 -5.58 -6.31
N SER A 187 19.63 -5.51 -7.65
CA SER A 187 20.55 -4.65 -8.41
C SER A 187 20.21 -3.17 -8.28
N LEU A 188 18.94 -2.83 -8.01
CA LEU A 188 18.45 -1.46 -7.91
C LEU A 188 18.53 -0.87 -6.49
N HIS A 189 18.52 -1.70 -5.45
CA HIS A 189 18.37 -1.24 -4.06
C HIS A 189 19.42 -1.82 -3.10
N THR A 190 19.66 -1.09 -2.03
CA THR A 190 20.27 -1.60 -0.79
C THR A 190 19.23 -1.61 0.34
N ARG A 191 19.58 -2.28 1.44
CA ARG A 191 18.76 -2.32 2.65
C ARG A 191 19.54 -1.81 3.85
N GLU A 192 18.91 -0.94 4.62
CA GLU A 192 19.42 -0.47 5.90
C GLU A 192 18.49 -0.95 7.01
N VAL A 193 19.03 -1.66 7.99
CA VAL A 193 18.26 -2.17 9.14
C VAL A 193 18.82 -1.57 10.41
N TYR A 194 17.94 -0.97 11.19
CA TYR A 194 18.26 -0.41 12.51
C TYR A 194 17.52 -1.22 13.55
N VAL A 195 18.25 -1.77 14.52
CA VAL A 195 17.77 -2.76 15.47
C VAL A 195 17.99 -2.25 16.90
N VAL A 196 16.92 -2.24 17.68
CA VAL A 196 17.00 -2.18 19.14
C VAL A 196 16.94 -3.61 19.65
N LYS A 197 18.02 -4.08 20.26
CA LYS A 197 18.12 -5.46 20.75
C LYS A 197 17.64 -5.60 22.19
N GLU A 198 17.24 -6.81 22.56
CA GLU A 198 16.98 -7.17 23.96
C GLU A 198 18.31 -7.24 24.74
N ASN A 199 18.23 -7.06 26.06
CA ASN A 199 19.40 -7.17 26.94
C ASN A 199 20.01 -8.57 26.84
N GLY A 200 21.32 -8.63 26.59
CA GLY A 200 22.04 -9.90 26.44
C GLY A 200 21.89 -10.61 25.09
N ALA A 201 21.13 -10.07 24.14
CA ALA A 201 21.00 -10.67 22.82
C ALA A 201 22.31 -10.55 21.99
N ASP A 202 22.64 -11.61 21.23
CA ASP A 202 23.81 -11.70 20.37
C ASP A 202 23.57 -10.95 19.04
N GLU A 203 24.33 -9.89 18.83
CA GLU A 203 24.27 -9.06 17.63
C GLU A 203 24.65 -9.83 16.35
N LYS A 204 25.64 -10.73 16.41
CA LYS A 204 26.07 -11.51 15.25
C LYS A 204 25.01 -12.52 14.84
N GLU A 205 24.34 -13.14 15.80
CA GLU A 205 23.25 -14.07 15.53
C GLU A 205 22.07 -13.34 14.86
N ILE A 206 21.66 -12.19 15.41
CA ILE A 206 20.58 -11.36 14.86
C ILE A 206 20.95 -10.89 13.44
N GLU A 207 22.14 -10.33 13.24
CA GLU A 207 22.60 -9.85 11.94
C GLU A 207 22.60 -10.98 10.90
N ASN A 208 23.12 -12.15 11.26
CA ASN A 208 23.15 -13.31 10.38
C ASN A 208 21.74 -13.79 10.02
N LYS A 209 20.81 -13.82 10.98
CA LYS A 209 19.40 -14.17 10.72
C LYS A 209 18.75 -13.16 9.77
N ILE A 210 18.95 -11.85 10.01
CA ILE A 210 18.43 -10.79 9.13
C ILE A 210 18.92 -11.01 7.71
N LYS A 211 20.24 -11.06 7.47
CA LYS A 211 20.84 -11.18 6.13
C LYS A 211 20.43 -12.46 5.38
N ASN A 212 20.12 -13.54 6.09
CA ASN A 212 19.73 -14.81 5.48
C ASN A 212 18.21 -15.02 5.38
N THR A 213 17.39 -14.06 5.83
CA THR A 213 15.93 -14.19 5.73
C THR A 213 15.51 -14.11 4.25
N VAL A 214 14.98 -15.23 3.74
CA VAL A 214 14.52 -15.39 2.36
C VAL A 214 13.36 -14.43 2.06
N TYR A 215 13.26 -13.97 0.81
CA TYR A 215 12.30 -12.97 0.32
C TYR A 215 12.47 -11.54 0.85
N TYR A 216 13.15 -11.34 1.98
CA TYR A 216 13.30 -10.02 2.60
C TYR A 216 14.69 -9.41 2.42
N PHE A 217 15.76 -10.17 2.68
CA PHE A 217 17.12 -9.61 2.76
C PHE A 217 18.16 -10.44 2.00
N LYS A 218 17.95 -11.75 1.88
CA LYS A 218 18.85 -12.63 1.14
C LYS A 218 19.01 -12.15 -0.31
N GLY A 219 20.24 -11.89 -0.74
CA GLY A 219 20.57 -11.38 -2.08
C GLY A 219 20.75 -9.85 -2.14
N TYR A 220 20.31 -9.10 -1.12
CA TYR A 220 20.50 -7.65 -1.05
C TYR A 220 21.79 -7.30 -0.31
N GLU A 221 22.43 -6.23 -0.75
CA GLU A 221 23.40 -5.51 0.08
C GLU A 221 22.65 -4.92 1.28
N THR A 222 22.88 -5.51 2.46
CA THR A 222 22.15 -5.19 3.69
C THR A 222 23.12 -4.74 4.78
N SER A 223 22.92 -3.52 5.29
CA SER A 223 23.58 -3.02 6.49
C SER A 223 22.68 -3.23 7.72
N VAL A 224 23.26 -3.66 8.83
CA VAL A 224 22.58 -3.82 10.12
C VAL A 224 23.30 -2.97 11.15
N ARG A 225 22.55 -2.10 11.84
CA ARG A 225 23.06 -1.19 12.86
C ARG A 225 22.27 -1.41 14.15
N PHE A 226 22.97 -1.70 15.24
CA PHE A 226 22.38 -1.79 16.56
C PHE A 226 22.39 -0.41 17.21
N ILE A 227 21.23 0.05 17.65
CA ILE A 227 21.02 1.38 18.22
C ILE A 227 20.23 1.28 19.52
N ASP A 228 20.29 2.32 20.34
CA ASP A 228 19.47 2.40 21.54
C ASP A 228 18.03 2.86 21.22
N GLU A 229 17.15 2.73 22.22
CA GLU A 229 15.75 3.10 22.08
C GLU A 229 15.56 4.61 21.90
N ASN A 230 16.41 5.46 22.49
CA ASN A 230 16.30 6.91 22.34
C ASN A 230 16.62 7.36 20.90
N GLU A 231 17.65 6.78 20.30
CA GLU A 231 18.02 7.01 18.90
C GLU A 231 16.92 6.52 17.96
N PHE A 232 16.37 5.33 18.23
CA PHE A 232 15.24 4.81 17.46
C PHE A 232 14.04 5.76 17.50
N GLU A 233 13.67 6.19 18.70
CA GLU A 233 12.50 7.02 18.91
C GLU A 233 12.63 8.41 18.28
N LYS A 234 13.86 8.95 18.23
CA LYS A 234 14.15 10.26 17.66
C LYS A 234 14.27 10.24 16.12
N ASN A 235 14.93 9.23 15.56
CA ASN A 235 15.36 9.26 14.16
C ASN A 235 14.62 8.27 13.25
N HIS A 236 13.94 7.27 13.83
CA HIS A 236 13.47 6.09 13.09
C HIS A 236 11.95 5.86 13.13
N LYS A 237 11.19 6.86 13.61
CA LYS A 237 9.72 6.86 13.59
C LYS A 237 9.08 7.39 12.31
N SER A 238 9.87 7.95 11.40
CA SER A 238 9.35 8.55 10.18
C SER A 238 8.57 7.52 9.36
N LEU A 239 7.40 7.93 8.88
CA LEU A 239 6.59 7.16 7.93
C LEU A 239 6.85 7.60 6.49
N ALA A 240 7.92 8.35 6.26
CA ALA A 240 8.31 8.82 4.95
C ALA A 240 8.66 7.66 4.02
N HIS A 241 8.33 7.84 2.75
CA HIS A 241 8.66 6.92 1.68
C HIS A 241 8.77 7.68 0.37
N GLY A 242 9.31 7.04 -0.64
CA GLY A 242 9.26 7.55 -2.00
C GLY A 242 9.44 6.44 -3.01
N GLY A 243 9.55 6.84 -4.25
CA GLY A 243 9.94 5.95 -5.32
C GLY A 243 9.84 6.63 -6.67
N ARG A 244 10.16 5.86 -7.70
CA ARG A 244 10.14 6.26 -9.09
C ARG A 244 9.77 5.08 -10.00
N VAL A 245 9.01 5.36 -11.03
CA VAL A 245 8.89 4.53 -12.23
C VAL A 245 9.55 5.32 -13.36
N ALA A 246 10.52 4.74 -14.05
CA ALA A 246 11.26 5.42 -15.12
C ALA A 246 11.54 4.50 -16.31
N ALA A 247 11.44 5.04 -17.51
CA ALA A 247 11.79 4.37 -18.75
C ALA A 247 12.33 5.37 -19.77
N THR A 248 13.30 4.94 -20.56
CA THR A 248 13.90 5.73 -21.64
C THR A 248 13.97 4.87 -22.90
N SER A 249 13.46 5.38 -24.02
CA SER A 249 13.46 4.71 -25.32
C SER A 249 13.65 5.71 -26.45
N SER A 250 14.61 5.47 -27.35
CA SER A 250 14.79 6.25 -28.59
C SER A 250 14.82 7.78 -28.40
N GLY A 251 15.43 8.25 -27.30
CA GLY A 251 15.53 9.68 -26.96
C GLY A 251 14.31 10.25 -26.22
N ALA A 252 13.24 9.48 -26.04
CA ALA A 252 12.11 9.83 -25.19
C ALA A 252 12.29 9.26 -23.78
N LYS A 253 11.87 10.01 -22.76
CA LYS A 253 11.96 9.65 -21.35
C LYS A 253 10.63 9.88 -20.65
N LEU A 254 10.15 8.87 -19.94
CA LEU A 254 9.02 8.97 -19.01
C LEU A 254 9.52 8.71 -17.59
N ASP A 255 9.13 9.58 -16.67
CA ASP A 255 9.64 9.63 -15.30
C ASP A 255 8.52 10.05 -14.35
N PHE A 256 8.09 9.11 -13.51
CA PHE A 256 7.04 9.33 -12.53
C PHE A 256 7.58 9.06 -11.14
N SER A 257 7.67 10.08 -10.30
CA SER A 257 8.23 9.96 -8.94
C SER A 257 7.27 10.47 -7.88
N ILE A 258 7.41 9.91 -6.68
CA ILE A 258 6.70 10.35 -5.48
C ILE A 258 7.68 10.56 -4.33
N ALA A 259 7.44 11.59 -3.55
CA ALA A 259 8.14 11.87 -2.30
C ALA A 259 7.09 12.11 -1.21
N LEU A 260 7.04 11.22 -0.23
CA LEU A 260 5.97 11.15 0.76
C LEU A 260 6.52 11.44 2.14
N GLN A 261 5.91 12.38 2.85
CA GLN A 261 6.17 12.58 4.28
C GLN A 261 5.52 11.49 5.13
N SER A 262 4.40 10.94 4.67
CA SER A 262 3.68 9.86 5.33
C SER A 262 3.09 8.91 4.30
N ASN A 263 3.65 7.71 4.22
CA ASN A 263 3.15 6.64 3.34
C ASN A 263 1.69 6.28 3.66
N PRO A 264 1.27 6.04 4.92
CA PRO A 264 -0.14 5.71 5.21
C PRO A 264 -1.12 6.83 4.84
N ASP A 265 -0.72 8.09 4.97
CA ASP A 265 -1.56 9.23 4.58
C ASP A 265 -1.80 9.27 3.07
N PHE A 266 -0.73 9.15 2.30
CA PHE A 266 -0.83 9.15 0.83
C PHE A 266 -1.61 7.94 0.31
N THR A 267 -1.35 6.75 0.85
CA THR A 267 -2.10 5.53 0.53
C THR A 267 -3.58 5.68 0.87
N ALA A 268 -3.94 6.29 2.00
CA ALA A 268 -5.33 6.55 2.36
C ALA A 268 -6.04 7.48 1.36
N LYS A 269 -5.35 8.52 0.86
CA LYS A 269 -5.90 9.42 -0.17
C LYS A 269 -6.17 8.70 -1.49
N ILE A 270 -5.27 7.81 -1.91
CA ILE A 270 -5.46 6.99 -3.10
C ILE A 270 -6.64 6.03 -2.88
N LEU A 271 -6.66 5.32 -1.75
CA LEU A 271 -7.74 4.40 -1.40
C LEU A 271 -9.12 5.09 -1.43
N LEU A 272 -9.24 6.28 -0.85
CA LEU A 272 -10.48 7.08 -0.86
C LEU A 272 -10.87 7.53 -2.28
N THR A 273 -9.89 7.86 -3.12
CA THR A 273 -10.11 8.24 -4.52
C THR A 273 -10.69 7.07 -5.30
N TYR A 274 -10.10 5.88 -5.17
CA TYR A 274 -10.62 4.67 -5.81
C TYR A 274 -11.94 4.21 -5.19
N ALA A 275 -12.16 4.42 -3.89
CA ALA A 275 -13.46 4.13 -3.29
C ALA A 275 -14.59 4.99 -3.88
N ARG A 276 -14.33 6.29 -4.10
CA ARG A 276 -15.27 7.16 -4.82
C ARG A 276 -15.49 6.67 -6.25
N ALA A 277 -14.43 6.26 -6.94
CA ALA A 277 -14.52 5.72 -8.29
C ALA A 277 -15.39 4.46 -8.35
N ALA A 278 -15.21 3.51 -7.42
CA ALA A 278 -16.06 2.31 -7.30
C ALA A 278 -17.53 2.66 -7.16
N VAL A 279 -17.88 3.64 -6.30
CA VAL A 279 -19.26 4.08 -6.11
C VAL A 279 -19.82 4.73 -7.38
N LYS A 280 -19.05 5.59 -8.07
CA LYS A 280 -19.47 6.20 -9.34
C LYS A 280 -19.67 5.13 -10.43
N MET A 281 -18.69 4.23 -10.60
CA MET A 281 -18.74 3.15 -11.60
C MET A 281 -19.90 2.17 -11.34
N ASN A 282 -20.19 1.84 -10.08
CA ASN A 282 -21.31 0.97 -9.75
C ASN A 282 -22.66 1.60 -10.08
N LYS A 283 -22.82 2.93 -9.90
CA LYS A 283 -24.01 3.68 -10.35
C LYS A 283 -24.17 3.66 -11.87
N ASP A 284 -23.06 3.66 -12.60
CA ASP A 284 -23.03 3.52 -14.06
C ASP A 284 -23.21 2.07 -14.55
N GLY A 285 -23.48 1.13 -13.64
CA GLY A 285 -23.77 -0.27 -13.96
C GLY A 285 -22.55 -1.18 -14.06
N VAL A 286 -21.35 -0.68 -13.77
CA VAL A 286 -20.15 -1.53 -13.67
C VAL A 286 -20.27 -2.44 -12.44
N ILE A 287 -19.89 -3.71 -12.60
CA ILE A 287 -19.85 -4.70 -11.53
C ILE A 287 -18.59 -5.56 -11.65
N GLY A 288 -18.13 -6.11 -10.54
CA GLY A 288 -17.02 -7.06 -10.50
C GLY A 288 -15.90 -6.70 -9.54
N GLY A 289 -14.89 -7.55 -9.54
CA GLY A 289 -13.61 -7.39 -8.85
C GLY A 289 -12.64 -6.73 -9.82
N LEU A 290 -12.20 -5.52 -9.48
CA LEU A 290 -11.44 -4.65 -10.34
C LEU A 290 -10.12 -4.28 -9.65
N SER A 291 -9.12 -3.96 -10.45
CA SER A 291 -7.88 -3.33 -10.03
C SER A 291 -7.90 -1.84 -10.34
N VAL A 292 -6.86 -1.13 -9.91
CA VAL A 292 -6.62 0.26 -10.32
C VAL A 292 -6.51 0.47 -11.84
N LEU A 293 -6.17 -0.58 -12.60
CA LEU A 293 -6.01 -0.50 -14.06
C LEU A 293 -7.36 -0.50 -14.79
N ASP A 294 -8.40 -1.03 -14.16
CA ASP A 294 -9.75 -1.14 -14.72
C ASP A 294 -10.56 0.15 -14.53
N VAL A 295 -9.96 1.19 -13.94
CA VAL A 295 -10.62 2.44 -13.56
C VAL A 295 -10.19 3.56 -14.48
N PRO A 296 -11.04 3.97 -15.44
CA PRO A 296 -10.76 5.12 -16.29
C PRO A 296 -10.47 6.39 -15.47
N PRO A 297 -9.48 7.23 -15.85
CA PRO A 297 -9.12 8.43 -15.10
C PRO A 297 -10.28 9.39 -14.80
N LYS A 298 -11.30 9.45 -15.67
CA LYS A 298 -12.51 10.26 -15.44
C LYS A 298 -13.21 9.96 -14.10
N TYR A 299 -13.15 8.71 -13.62
CA TYR A 299 -13.77 8.31 -12.35
C TYR A 299 -12.96 8.75 -11.13
N LEU A 300 -11.67 9.07 -11.32
CA LEU A 300 -10.79 9.56 -10.27
C LEU A 300 -11.01 11.06 -10.01
N CYS A 301 -11.64 11.79 -10.92
CA CYS A 301 -11.94 13.22 -10.73
C CYS A 301 -13.00 13.43 -9.62
N HIS A 302 -12.80 14.49 -8.83
CA HIS A 302 -13.79 14.94 -7.84
C HIS A 302 -15.00 15.54 -8.55
N ASP A 303 -14.74 16.50 -9.45
CA ASP A 303 -15.75 17.22 -10.22
C ASP A 303 -15.94 16.59 -11.59
N ASP A 304 -17.13 16.79 -12.17
CA ASP A 304 -17.47 16.30 -13.50
C ASP A 304 -16.88 17.18 -14.63
N ASP A 305 -16.27 18.31 -14.30
CA ASP A 305 -15.53 19.17 -15.23
C ASP A 305 -14.08 18.68 -15.42
N PHE A 306 -13.95 17.49 -16.00
CA PHE A 306 -12.66 16.92 -16.40
C PHE A 306 -12.19 17.43 -17.78
N LEU A 307 -13.05 18.14 -18.52
CA LEU A 307 -12.73 18.66 -19.86
C LEU A 307 -11.55 19.62 -19.84
N ARG A 308 -11.29 20.30 -18.73
CA ARG A 308 -10.11 21.16 -18.57
C ARG A 308 -8.77 20.43 -18.69
N PHE A 309 -8.76 19.10 -18.65
CA PHE A 309 -7.55 18.27 -18.78
C PHE A 309 -7.42 17.56 -20.13
N LEU A 310 -8.40 17.70 -21.03
CA LEU A 310 -8.34 17.22 -22.42
C LEU A 310 -7.79 18.32 -23.33
#